data_AF-A0A920R1G4-F1
#
_entry.id   AF-A0A920R1G4-F1
#
_cell.length_a   1.000
_cell.length_b   1.000
_cell.length_c   1.000
_cell.angle_alpha   90.00
_cell.angle_beta   90.00
_cell.angle_gamma   90.00
#
_symmetry.space_group_name_H-M   'P 1'
#
loop_
_entity.id
_entity.type
_entity.pdbx_description
1 polymer ?
#
loop_
_entity_poly.entity_id
_entity_poly.type
_entity_poly.pdbx_seq_one_letter_code
_entity_poly.pdbx_strand_id
1 'polypeptide(L)'
;MDTRKVTDVRILTKENGDDLQPGLQRPLEFGLHTKGKINPKGIRWLGDRENKGVVSKVLPREDMPFLPDGTPLDIMLNPIGVPSRMNLGQLLETHLGWAANTLGFHARTPVFDGAQDSVIEDQLARAWFVSESEAKDIVTLTRII
;
A
#
# COMPACT_ATOMS: atom_id res chain seq x y z
N MET A 1 -17.37 17.51 -17.73
CA MET A 1 -17.72 18.55 -16.72
C MET A 1 -17.37 17.99 -15.37
N ASP A 2 -16.30 18.49 -14.74
CA ASP A 2 -15.90 18.04 -13.41
C ASP A 2 -16.88 18.58 -12.36
N THR A 3 -17.61 17.68 -11.69
CA THR A 3 -18.48 18.02 -10.57
C THR A 3 -17.62 18.37 -9.35
N ARG A 4 -17.51 19.66 -9.05
CA ARG A 4 -16.81 20.17 -7.85
C ARG A 4 -17.79 20.29 -6.70
N LYS A 5 -17.42 19.77 -5.52
CA LYS A 5 -18.23 19.88 -4.30
C LYS A 5 -17.61 20.96 -3.42
N VAL A 6 -18.43 21.88 -2.92
CA VAL A 6 -18.01 22.84 -1.89
C VAL A 6 -17.84 22.09 -0.58
N THR A 7 -16.66 22.20 0.03
CA THR A 7 -16.31 21.50 1.28
C THR A 7 -16.37 22.43 2.47
N ASP A 8 -15.93 23.68 2.27
CA ASP A 8 -15.84 24.68 3.32
C ASP A 8 -16.21 26.07 2.75
N VAL A 9 -16.85 26.88 3.58
CA VAL A 9 -17.20 28.26 3.25
C VAL A 9 -16.78 29.13 4.42
N ARG A 10 -15.82 30.03 4.19
CA ARG A 10 -15.32 30.96 5.21
C ARG A 10 -15.74 32.37 4.87
N ILE A 11 -16.25 33.09 5.87
CA ILE A 11 -16.60 34.51 5.76
C ILE A 11 -15.48 35.28 6.46
N LEU A 12 -14.76 36.11 5.69
CA LEU A 12 -13.67 36.92 6.23
C LEU A 12 -14.24 38.25 6.74
N THR A 13 -13.86 38.63 7.95
CA THR A 13 -14.29 39.88 8.58
C THR A 13 -13.11 40.61 9.17
N LYS A 14 -13.10 41.94 9.03
CA LYS A 14 -12.03 42.82 9.53
C LYS A 14 -11.83 42.71 11.05
N GLU A 15 -12.88 42.32 11.77
CA GLU A 15 -12.90 42.11 13.23
C GLU A 15 -12.14 40.85 13.67
N ASN A 16 -12.02 39.85 12.79
CA ASN A 16 -11.25 38.62 13.04
C ASN A 16 -9.74 38.78 12.76
N GLY A 17 -9.29 39.96 12.31
CA GLY A 17 -7.88 40.22 12.01
C GLY A 17 -7.41 39.73 10.64
N ASP A 18 -8.33 39.36 9.75
CA ASP A 18 -8.02 38.91 8.38
C ASP A 18 -7.63 40.10 7.47
N ASP A 19 -6.59 39.93 6.66
CA ASP A 19 -6.11 40.95 5.72
C ASP A 19 -7.06 41.07 4.51
N LEU A 20 -7.71 42.23 4.39
CA LEU A 20 -8.74 42.50 3.38
C LEU A 20 -8.21 43.47 2.33
N GLN A 21 -8.35 43.11 1.05
CA GLN A 21 -8.06 44.04 -0.04
C GLN A 21 -8.92 45.32 0.08
N PRO A 22 -8.33 46.50 -0.15
CA PRO A 22 -9.04 47.77 0.01
C PRO A 22 -10.24 47.87 -0.95
N GLY A 23 -11.43 48.04 -0.38
CA GLY A 23 -12.70 48.14 -1.11
C GLY A 23 -13.66 46.97 -0.90
N LEU A 24 -13.20 45.84 -0.34
CA LEU A 24 -14.06 44.69 -0.02
C LEU A 24 -14.59 44.77 1.41
N GLN A 25 -15.92 44.77 1.57
CA GLN A 25 -16.55 44.82 2.90
C GLN A 25 -16.70 43.45 3.57
N ARG A 26 -16.97 42.38 2.78
CA ARG A 26 -17.16 40.99 3.27
C ARG A 26 -16.80 39.96 2.18
N PRO A 27 -15.55 39.52 2.05
CA PRO A 27 -15.20 38.41 1.16
C PRO A 27 -15.72 37.07 1.69
N LEU A 28 -16.13 36.21 0.77
CA LEU A 28 -16.36 34.79 1.02
C LEU A 28 -15.26 33.97 0.32
N GLU A 29 -14.62 33.10 1.06
CA GLU A 29 -13.68 32.11 0.54
C GLU A 29 -14.36 30.73 0.48
N PHE A 30 -14.31 30.09 -0.68
CA PHE A 30 -14.91 28.79 -0.91
C PHE A 30 -13.82 27.72 -1.11
N GLY A 31 -13.78 26.74 -0.21
CA GLY A 31 -12.96 25.53 -0.35
C GLY A 31 -13.63 24.54 -1.30
N LEU A 32 -13.14 24.44 -2.53
CA LEU A 32 -13.68 23.51 -3.54
C LEU A 32 -12.86 22.22 -3.56
N HIS A 33 -13.51 21.07 -3.39
CA HIS A 33 -12.90 19.78 -3.67
C HIS A 33 -13.40 19.23 -5.00
N THR A 34 -12.45 18.79 -5.82
CA THR A 34 -12.76 17.96 -6.99
C THR A 34 -12.38 16.53 -6.64
N LYS A 35 -13.34 15.59 -6.70
CA LYS A 35 -13.01 14.16 -6.76
C LYS A 35 -12.68 13.82 -8.21
N GLY A 36 -11.42 13.94 -8.57
CA GLY A 36 -10.93 13.49 -9.87
C GLY A 36 -10.83 11.97 -9.92
N LYS A 37 -11.24 11.36 -11.03
CA LYS A 37 -10.78 10.01 -11.35
C LYS A 37 -9.31 10.11 -11.71
N ILE A 38 -8.44 9.61 -10.84
CA ILE A 38 -7.02 9.49 -11.14
C ILE A 38 -6.84 8.45 -12.24
N ASN A 39 -6.35 8.90 -13.40
CA ASN A 39 -5.83 7.99 -14.41
C ASN A 39 -4.58 7.32 -13.81
N PRO A 40 -4.56 6.00 -13.60
CA PRO A 40 -3.47 5.39 -12.85
C PRO A 40 -2.18 5.28 -13.69
N LYS A 41 -2.31 5.32 -15.02
CA LYS A 41 -1.16 5.34 -15.94
C LYS A 41 -0.36 6.63 -15.77
N GLY A 42 0.95 6.49 -15.56
CA GLY A 42 1.86 7.62 -15.36
C GLY A 42 1.98 8.09 -13.90
N ILE A 43 1.24 7.47 -12.97
CA ILE A 43 1.44 7.73 -11.53
C ILE A 43 2.82 7.23 -11.12
N ARG A 44 3.55 8.07 -10.38
CA ARG A 44 4.78 7.67 -9.69
C ARG A 44 4.43 6.95 -8.41
N TRP A 45 5.04 5.80 -8.19
CA TRP A 45 4.96 5.05 -6.96
C TRP A 45 6.38 4.85 -6.39
N LEU A 46 6.44 4.71 -5.07
CA LEU A 46 7.67 4.53 -4.31
C LEU A 46 7.43 3.40 -3.31
N GLY A 47 8.23 2.35 -3.38
CA GLY A 47 8.36 1.38 -2.30
C GLY A 47 9.38 1.85 -1.26
N ASP A 48 9.26 1.34 -0.02
CA ASP A 48 10.06 1.75 1.14
C ASP A 48 11.56 1.46 0.99
N ARG A 49 11.94 0.55 0.09
CA ARG A 49 13.34 0.19 -0.22
C ARG A 49 13.86 0.85 -1.50
N GLU A 50 13.55 2.13 -1.71
CA GLU A 50 13.99 2.94 -2.87
C GLU A 50 13.58 2.41 -4.25
N ASN A 51 12.54 1.57 -4.32
CA ASN A 51 12.00 1.09 -5.58
C ASN A 51 11.05 2.14 -6.17
N LYS A 52 11.62 3.12 -6.88
CA LYS A 52 10.86 4.17 -7.57
C LYS A 52 10.40 3.65 -8.93
N GLY A 53 9.11 3.72 -9.18
CA GLY A 53 8.50 3.28 -10.43
C GLY A 53 7.46 4.26 -10.96
N VAL A 54 7.15 4.14 -12.24
CA VAL A 54 5.98 4.77 -12.87
C VAL A 54 5.06 3.66 -13.32
N VAL A 55 3.76 3.77 -13.03
CA VAL A 55 2.75 2.81 -13.51
C VAL A 55 2.68 2.89 -15.03
N SER A 56 3.17 1.86 -15.71
CA SER A 56 3.29 1.80 -17.17
C SER A 56 1.98 1.40 -17.85
N LYS A 57 1.28 0.40 -17.28
CA LYS A 57 0.04 -0.16 -17.79
C LYS A 57 -0.88 -0.51 -16.62
N VAL A 58 -2.18 -0.25 -16.80
CA VAL A 58 -3.24 -0.69 -15.91
C VAL A 58 -4.03 -1.72 -16.68
N LEU A 59 -4.13 -2.92 -16.14
CA LEU A 59 -4.86 -4.04 -16.76
C LEU A 59 -6.23 -4.20 -16.08
N PRO A 60 -7.25 -4.65 -16.83
CA PRO A 60 -8.49 -5.12 -16.22
C PRO A 60 -8.23 -6.44 -15.47
N ARG A 61 -9.12 -6.79 -14.53
CA ARG A 61 -8.92 -7.93 -13.60
C ARG A 61 -8.78 -9.26 -14.33
N GLU A 62 -9.48 -9.42 -15.44
CA GLU A 62 -9.45 -10.62 -16.30
C GLU A 62 -8.09 -10.86 -17.00
N ASP A 63 -7.30 -9.81 -17.22
CA ASP A 63 -5.99 -9.89 -17.89
C ASP A 63 -4.83 -10.10 -16.88
N MET A 64 -5.10 -10.00 -15.58
CA MET A 64 -4.09 -10.18 -14.55
C MET A 64 -3.83 -11.67 -14.32
N PRO A 65 -2.58 -12.07 -14.00
CA PRO A 65 -2.31 -13.42 -13.53
C PRO A 65 -3.04 -13.70 -12.22
N PHE A 66 -3.54 -14.92 -12.09
CA PHE A 66 -4.24 -15.40 -10.90
C PHE A 66 -3.34 -16.34 -10.09
N LEU A 67 -3.45 -16.22 -8.78
CA LEU A 67 -2.92 -17.18 -7.82
C LEU A 67 -3.73 -18.50 -7.88
N PRO A 68 -3.20 -19.62 -7.35
CA PRO A 68 -3.89 -20.92 -7.37
C PRO A 68 -5.26 -20.93 -6.69
N ASP A 69 -5.50 -19.99 -5.77
CA ASP A 69 -6.78 -19.76 -5.08
C ASP A 69 -7.78 -18.93 -5.92
N GLY A 70 -7.40 -18.47 -7.12
CA GLY A 70 -8.22 -17.63 -7.98
C GLY A 70 -8.16 -16.13 -7.65
N THR A 71 -7.27 -15.71 -6.76
CA THR A 71 -7.06 -14.29 -6.45
C THR A 71 -6.16 -13.64 -7.53
N PRO A 72 -6.58 -12.55 -8.19
CA PRO A 72 -5.72 -11.84 -9.14
C PRO A 72 -4.61 -11.12 -8.41
N LEU A 73 -3.45 -10.98 -9.04
CA LEU A 73 -2.39 -10.11 -8.53
C LEU A 73 -2.81 -8.63 -8.59
N ASP A 74 -2.34 -7.83 -7.63
CA ASP A 74 -2.57 -6.38 -7.62
C ASP A 74 -1.48 -5.59 -8.36
N ILE A 75 -0.21 -5.96 -8.15
CA ILE A 75 0.96 -5.25 -8.70
C ILE A 75 1.98 -6.27 -9.20
N MET A 76 2.51 -6.06 -10.40
CA MET A 76 3.64 -6.81 -10.94
C MET A 76 4.88 -5.91 -11.07
N LEU A 77 6.00 -6.38 -10.53
CA LEU A 77 7.28 -5.71 -10.62
C LEU A 77 8.17 -6.39 -11.65
N ASN A 78 9.04 -5.61 -12.30
CA ASN A 78 10.01 -6.16 -13.24
C ASN A 78 11.10 -6.94 -12.46
N PRO A 79 11.32 -8.24 -12.74
CA PRO A 79 12.29 -9.05 -12.01
C PRO A 79 13.73 -8.54 -12.11
N ILE A 80 14.09 -7.83 -13.18
CA ILE A 80 15.46 -7.29 -13.36
C ILE A 80 15.77 -6.16 -12.36
N GLY A 81 14.74 -5.45 -11.87
CA GLY A 81 14.90 -4.30 -10.98
C GLY A 81 15.40 -4.66 -9.58
N VAL A 82 15.22 -5.91 -9.15
CA VAL A 82 15.58 -6.35 -7.79
C VAL A 82 17.07 -6.72 -7.68
N PRO A 83 17.64 -7.59 -8.54
CA PRO A 83 19.06 -7.97 -8.44
C PRO A 83 20.00 -6.83 -8.84
N SER A 84 19.64 -6.04 -9.86
CA SER A 84 20.49 -4.96 -10.37
C SER A 84 20.74 -3.84 -9.35
N ARG A 85 19.83 -3.68 -8.38
CA ARG A 85 19.90 -2.66 -7.32
C ARG A 85 20.22 -3.27 -5.95
N MET A 86 20.52 -4.57 -5.89
CA MET A 86 20.72 -5.31 -4.64
C MET A 86 19.58 -5.11 -3.62
N ASN A 87 18.33 -5.00 -4.08
CA ASN A 87 17.18 -4.78 -3.21
C ASN A 87 16.63 -6.11 -2.63
N LEU A 88 17.52 -6.91 -2.04
CA LEU A 88 17.16 -8.21 -1.46
C LEU A 88 16.19 -8.05 -0.28
N GLY A 89 16.30 -6.94 0.45
CA GLY A 89 15.40 -6.62 1.56
C GLY A 89 13.92 -6.58 1.16
N GLN A 90 13.58 -6.06 -0.03
CA GLN A 90 12.20 -6.09 -0.52
C GLN A 90 11.70 -7.52 -0.76
N LEU A 91 12.58 -8.41 -1.22
CA LEU A 91 12.25 -9.82 -1.41
C LEU A 91 11.99 -10.50 -0.05
N LEU A 92 12.90 -10.32 0.91
CA LEU A 92 12.77 -10.88 2.26
C LEU A 92 11.53 -10.35 2.99
N GLU A 93 11.22 -9.06 2.83
CA GLU A 93 10.02 -8.42 3.37
C GLU A 93 8.75 -9.00 2.76
N THR A 94 8.74 -9.26 1.45
CA THR A 94 7.60 -9.89 0.76
C THR A 94 7.38 -11.32 1.28
N HIS A 95 8.45 -12.09 1.48
CA HIS A 95 8.38 -13.44 2.04
C HIS A 95 7.86 -13.45 3.48
N LEU A 96 8.41 -12.58 4.33
CA LEU A 96 7.95 -12.45 5.71
C LEU A 96 6.50 -11.97 5.77
N GLY A 97 6.10 -11.05 4.89
CA GLY A 97 4.72 -10.59 4.75
C GLY A 97 3.76 -11.69 4.33
N TRP A 98 4.17 -12.58 3.41
CA TRP A 98 3.39 -13.76 3.04
C TRP A 98 3.20 -14.68 4.24
N ALA A 99 4.29 -15.06 4.91
CA ALA A 99 4.21 -15.93 6.08
C ALA A 99 3.34 -15.33 7.19
N ALA A 100 3.48 -14.02 7.43
CA ALA A 100 2.67 -13.26 8.39
C ALA A 100 1.18 -13.28 8.05
N ASN A 101 0.81 -13.12 6.77
CA ASN A 101 -0.56 -13.20 6.31
C ASN A 101 -1.16 -14.61 6.47
N THR A 102 -0.39 -15.65 6.14
CA THR A 102 -0.83 -17.05 6.28
C THR A 102 -0.99 -17.47 7.74
N LEU A 103 -0.06 -17.07 8.60
CA LEU A 103 -0.01 -17.45 10.02
C LEU A 103 -0.78 -16.49 10.95
N GLY A 104 -1.26 -15.37 10.42
CA GLY A 104 -2.10 -14.42 11.15
C GLY A 104 -1.35 -13.56 12.18
N PHE A 105 -0.10 -13.20 11.92
CA PHE A 105 0.67 -12.31 12.80
C PHE A 105 1.12 -11.02 12.10
N HIS A 106 1.56 -10.03 12.87
CA HIS A 106 2.18 -8.82 12.33
C HIS A 106 3.68 -8.83 12.62
N ALA A 107 4.49 -8.80 11.56
CA ALA A 107 5.94 -8.68 11.68
C ALA A 107 6.34 -7.22 11.97
N ARG A 108 7.31 -7.04 12.86
CA ARG A 108 8.01 -5.74 13.03
C ARG A 108 9.50 -5.98 12.78
N THR A 109 10.07 -5.27 11.82
CA THR A 109 11.49 -5.33 11.48
C THR A 109 12.12 -3.95 11.61
N PRO A 110 12.69 -3.61 12.78
CA PRO A 110 13.46 -2.37 12.97
C PRO A 110 14.57 -2.20 11.92
N VAL A 111 14.93 -0.96 11.63
CA VAL A 111 15.91 -0.62 10.57
C VAL A 111 17.28 -1.27 10.80
N PHE A 112 17.70 -1.40 12.05
CA PHE A 112 19.02 -1.91 12.45
C PHE A 112 18.99 -3.30 13.09
N ASP A 113 17.80 -3.90 13.21
CA ASP A 113 17.58 -5.23 13.80
C ASP A 113 16.51 -5.96 13.00
N GLY A 114 16.85 -6.29 11.75
CA GLY A 114 15.94 -6.95 10.81
C GLY A 114 15.69 -8.42 11.18
N ALA A 115 14.63 -8.99 10.62
CA ALA A 115 14.41 -10.43 10.71
C ALA A 115 15.60 -11.17 10.07
N GLN A 116 16.23 -12.06 10.82
CA GLN A 116 17.29 -12.93 10.31
C GLN A 116 16.71 -13.90 9.27
N ASP A 117 17.50 -14.22 8.24
CA ASP A 117 17.09 -15.09 7.14
C ASP A 117 16.54 -16.43 7.65
N SER A 118 17.19 -17.03 8.65
CA SER A 118 16.76 -18.28 9.28
C SER A 118 15.38 -18.21 9.94
N VAL A 119 15.02 -17.04 10.49
CA VAL A 119 13.69 -16.82 11.07
C VAL A 119 12.64 -16.73 9.97
N ILE A 120 12.95 -16.04 8.87
CA ILE A 120 12.05 -15.92 7.71
C ILE A 120 11.83 -17.30 7.09
N GLU A 121 12.89 -18.10 6.92
CA GLU A 121 12.82 -19.48 6.45
C GLU A 121 11.95 -20.36 7.36
N ASP A 122 12.12 -20.27 8.69
CA ASP A 122 11.30 -21.00 9.65
C ASP A 122 9.81 -20.61 9.56
N GLN A 123 9.51 -19.30 9.43
CA GLN A 123 8.12 -18.85 9.27
C GLN A 123 7.51 -19.29 7.94
N LEU A 124 8.28 -19.28 6.84
CA LEU A 124 7.82 -19.80 5.55
C LEU A 124 7.55 -21.30 5.62
N ALA A 125 8.42 -22.07 6.28
CA ALA A 125 8.23 -23.50 6.46
C ALA A 125 6.95 -23.79 7.26
N ARG A 126 6.72 -23.06 8.36
CA ARG A 126 5.46 -23.15 9.13
C ARG A 126 4.25 -22.79 8.29
N ALA A 127 4.30 -21.69 7.54
CA ALA A 127 3.21 -21.28 6.65
C ALA A 127 2.91 -22.36 5.60
N TRP A 128 3.95 -23.00 5.06
CA TRP A 128 3.80 -24.11 4.12
C TRP A 128 3.12 -25.32 4.75
N PHE A 129 3.55 -25.76 5.94
CA PHE A 129 2.90 -26.85 6.68
C PHE A 129 1.42 -26.55 6.95
N VAL A 130 1.09 -25.32 7.35
CA VAL A 130 -0.29 -24.89 7.55
C VAL A 130 -1.10 -25.01 6.25
N SER A 131 -0.56 -24.52 5.12
CA SER A 131 -1.25 -24.60 3.83
C SER A 131 -1.47 -26.03 3.34
N GLU A 132 -0.53 -26.94 3.60
CA GLU A 132 -0.62 -28.34 3.17
C GLU A 132 -1.54 -29.17 4.08
N SER A 133 -1.63 -28.82 5.37
CA SER A 133 -2.39 -29.58 6.37
C SER A 133 -3.92 -29.50 6.23
N GLU A 134 -4.44 -28.65 5.34
CA GLU A 134 -5.88 -28.31 5.20
C GLU A 134 -6.58 -27.90 6.52
N ALA A 135 -5.80 -27.54 7.56
CA ALA A 135 -6.33 -27.26 8.87
C ALA A 135 -7.10 -25.92 8.86
N LYS A 136 -8.43 -26.01 9.04
CA LYS A 136 -9.37 -24.89 8.94
C LYS A 136 -9.24 -23.82 10.03
N ASP A 137 -8.40 -24.04 11.05
CA ASP A 137 -8.24 -23.15 12.20
C ASP A 137 -6.77 -23.01 12.62
N ILE A 138 -6.25 -21.77 12.60
CA ILE A 138 -4.94 -21.40 13.15
C ILE A 138 -4.81 -21.82 14.64
N VAL A 139 -5.91 -21.76 15.39
CA VAL A 139 -5.96 -22.12 16.82
C VAL A 139 -5.73 -23.63 17.04
N THR A 140 -6.13 -24.47 16.10
CA THR A 140 -5.94 -25.93 16.20
C THR A 140 -4.49 -26.31 15.94
N LEU A 141 -3.80 -25.58 15.06
CA LEU A 141 -2.39 -25.83 14.73
C LEU A 141 -1.43 -25.49 15.87
N THR A 142 -1.66 -24.41 16.63
CA THR A 142 -0.80 -24.05 17.80
C THR A 142 -0.87 -25.08 18.94
N ARG A 143 -1.80 -26.06 18.88
CA ARG A 143 -1.88 -27.16 19.85
C ARG A 143 -1.16 -28.44 19.40
N ILE A 144 -0.74 -28.53 18.13
CA ILE A 144 -0.15 -29.73 17.53
C ILE A 144 1.38 -29.61 17.41
N ILE A 145 1.91 -28.38 17.44
CA ILE A 145 3.34 -28.03 17.55
C ILE A 145 3.66 -27.57 18.96
#